data_AF-A0A8D9GSA7-F1
#
_entry.id   AF-A0A8D9GSA7-F1
#
_cell.length_a   1.000
_cell.length_b   1.000
_cell.length_c   1.000
_cell.angle_alpha   90.00
_cell.angle_beta   90.00
_cell.angle_gamma   90.00
#
_symmetry.space_group_name_H-M   'P 1'
#
loop_
_entity.id
_entity.type
_entity.pdbx_description
1 polymer ?
#
loop_
_entity_poly.entity_id
_entity_poly.type
_entity_poly.pdbx_seq_one_letter_code
_entity_poly.pdbx_strand_id
1 'polypeptide(L)'
;FKTAWKVHVKVLHTLKQYNSVSGETLEIILSDECILLQVGTWRNIQNFPLIPSNIMYRSTDNSYKMALVNNTTITRSNHVNEDMFLNL
;
A
#
# COMPACT_ATOMS: atom_id res chain seq x y z
N PHE A 1 21.37 -6.71 0.46
CA PHE A 1 20.04 -6.16 0.13
C PHE A 1 19.04 -6.60 1.19
N LYS A 2 18.32 -5.66 1.83
CA LYS A 2 17.33 -5.96 2.87
C LYS A 2 16.00 -6.36 2.21
N THR A 3 15.57 -7.61 2.41
CA THR A 3 14.35 -8.19 1.81
C THR A 3 13.20 -8.31 2.82
N ALA A 4 13.49 -8.15 4.11
CA ALA A 4 12.51 -8.17 5.19
C ALA A 4 12.23 -6.74 5.66
N TRP A 5 11.26 -6.09 5.02
CA TRP A 5 10.66 -4.85 5.49
C TRP A 5 9.36 -5.14 6.23
N LYS A 6 9.03 -4.30 7.21
CA LYS A 6 7.76 -4.30 7.92
C LYS A 6 7.25 -2.87 7.99
N VAL A 7 6.01 -2.65 7.55
CA VAL A 7 5.35 -1.35 7.60
C VAL A 7 3.94 -1.49 8.17
N HIS A 8 3.49 -0.44 8.84
CA HIS A 8 2.11 -0.27 9.28
C HIS A 8 1.52 0.87 8.45
N VAL A 9 0.51 0.55 7.65
CA VAL A 9 -0.02 1.47 6.63
C VAL A 9 -1.52 1.37 6.52
N LYS A 10 -2.13 2.44 6.04
CA LYS A 10 -3.54 2.53 5.69
C LYS A 10 -3.71 2.35 4.18
N VAL A 11 -4.71 1.55 3.80
CA VAL A 11 -5.11 1.40 2.40
C VAL A 11 -6.00 2.58 2.00
N LEU A 12 -5.52 3.41 1.08
CA LEU A 12 -6.23 4.60 0.60
C LEU A 12 -7.06 4.30 -0.64
N HIS A 13 -6.48 3.54 -1.56
CA HIS A 13 -7.12 3.19 -2.82
C HIS A 13 -6.71 1.81 -3.27
N THR A 14 -7.62 1.13 -3.97
CA THR A 14 -7.39 -0.18 -4.58
C THR A 14 -7.94 -0.13 -5.99
N LEU A 15 -7.05 -0.26 -6.97
CA LEU A 15 -7.38 -0.30 -8.38
C LEU A 15 -7.12 -1.70 -8.91
N LYS A 16 -8.16 -2.35 -9.44
CA LYS A 16 -8.04 -3.62 -10.15
C LYS A 16 -8.11 -3.32 -11.64
N GLN A 17 -7.12 -3.76 -12.40
CA GLN A 17 -7.09 -3.59 -13.84
C GLN A 17 -6.96 -4.97 -14.51
N TYR A 18 -7.62 -5.15 -15.65
CA TYR A 18 -7.46 -6.33 -16.48
C TYR A 18 -6.67 -5.97 -17.71
N ASN A 19 -5.62 -6.75 -18.00
CA ASN A 19 -4.84 -6.66 -19.23
C ASN A 19 -4.90 -8.02 -19.93
N SER A 20 -5.20 -8.04 -21.22
CA SER A 20 -5.25 -9.27 -22.03
C SER A 20 -3.91 -10.01 -22.10
N VAL A 21 -2.79 -9.32 -21.87
CA VAL A 21 -1.44 -9.88 -21.94
C VAL A 21 -0.94 -10.41 -20.58
N SER A 22 -1.18 -9.67 -19.50
CA SER A 22 -0.67 -10.01 -18.16
C SER A 22 -1.73 -10.52 -17.18
N GLY A 23 -2.99 -10.60 -17.62
CA GLY A 23 -4.13 -10.95 -16.77
C GLY A 23 -4.57 -9.82 -15.84
N GLU A 24 -5.13 -10.20 -14.68
CA GLU A 24 -5.56 -9.26 -13.65
C GLU A 24 -4.38 -8.69 -12.86
N THR A 25 -4.32 -7.36 -12.74
CA THR A 25 -3.37 -6.64 -11.89
C THR A 25 -4.12 -5.89 -10.79
N LEU A 26 -3.45 -5.74 -9.65
CA LEU A 26 -3.95 -5.01 -8.49
C LEU A 26 -2.91 -3.95 -8.11
N GLU A 27 -3.31 -2.69 -8.14
CA GLU A 27 -2.52 -1.57 -7.62
C GLU A 27 -3.16 -1.05 -6.33
N ILE A 28 -2.35 -0.83 -5.31
CA ILE A 28 -2.80 -0.36 -4.00
C ILE A 28 -2.00 0.88 -3.63
N ILE A 29 -2.70 1.95 -3.28
CA ILE A 29 -2.09 3.18 -2.75
C ILE A 29 -2.16 3.12 -1.22
N LEU A 30 -1.00 3.29 -0.59
CA LEU A 30 -0.78 3.14 0.84
C LEU A 30 -0.25 4.45 1.45
N SER A 31 -0.58 4.71 2.71
CA SER A 31 -0.01 5.81 3.50
C SER A 31 0.31 5.32 4.92
N ASP A 32 1.40 5.82 5.51
CA ASP A 32 1.88 5.45 6.84
C ASP A 32 1.26 6.29 7.96
N GLU A 33 1.16 7.61 7.85
CA GLU A 33 0.59 8.49 8.90
C GLU A 33 -0.07 9.77 8.36
N CYS A 34 -0.79 9.71 7.24
CA CYS A 34 -1.54 10.90 6.81
C CYS A 34 -2.78 11.11 7.69
N ILE A 35 -2.66 11.98 8.69
CA ILE A 35 -3.73 12.45 9.60
C ILE A 35 -4.97 12.92 8.81
N LEU A 36 -4.76 13.41 7.59
CA LEU A 36 -5.81 13.94 6.71
C LEU A 36 -6.62 12.86 5.96
N LEU A 37 -6.26 11.58 6.07
CA LEU A 37 -6.91 10.50 5.34
C LEU A 37 -7.57 9.54 6.32
N GLN A 38 -8.75 9.91 6.81
CA GLN A 38 -9.52 9.14 7.78
C GLN A 38 -10.21 7.90 7.19
N VAL A 39 -10.30 7.81 5.86
CA VAL A 39 -10.96 6.70 5.16
C VAL A 39 -9.95 5.60 4.83
N GLY A 40 -10.23 4.36 5.24
CA GLY A 40 -9.42 3.18 4.90
C GLY A 40 -9.14 2.25 6.08
N THR A 41 -8.69 1.02 5.80
CA THR A 41 -8.37 0.05 6.86
C THR A 41 -6.87 -0.12 7.05
N TRP A 42 -6.41 -0.10 8.31
CA TRP A 42 -5.01 -0.30 8.68
C TRP A 42 -4.57 -1.76 8.48
N ARG A 43 -3.35 -1.92 7.95
CA ARG A 43 -2.73 -3.21 7.63
C ARG A 43 -1.26 -3.20 8.03
N ASN A 44 -0.80 -4.34 8.51
CA ASN A 44 0.62 -4.61 8.68
C ASN A 44 1.10 -5.41 7.47
N ILE A 45 2.10 -4.90 6.75
CA ILE A 45 2.66 -5.56 5.57
C ILE A 45 4.12 -5.89 5.85
N GLN A 46 4.50 -7.14 5.56
CA GLN A 46 5.82 -7.70 5.87
C GLN A 46 6.38 -8.49 4.68
N ASN A 47 7.70 -8.62 4.62
CA ASN A 47 8.40 -9.49 3.66
C ASN A 47 8.12 -9.14 2.20
N PHE A 48 8.21 -7.85 1.88
CA PHE A 48 8.09 -7.34 0.52
C PHE A 48 9.41 -6.74 0.04
N PRO A 49 9.78 -6.91 -1.23
CA PRO A 49 10.85 -6.16 -1.85
C PRO A 49 10.36 -4.75 -2.25
N LEU A 50 11.32 -3.81 -2.30
CA LEU A 50 11.15 -2.52 -2.93
C LEU A 50 11.78 -2.57 -4.33
N ILE A 51 11.05 -2.09 -5.32
CA ILE A 51 11.53 -1.91 -6.69
C ILE A 51 11.57 -0.41 -7.01
N PRO A 52 12.52 0.07 -7.83
CA PRO A 52 12.49 1.45 -8.30
C PRO A 52 11.17 1.74 -9.03
N SER A 53 10.60 2.92 -8.78
CA SER A 53 9.38 3.38 -9.43
C SER A 53 9.69 3.85 -10.85
N ASN A 54 8.99 3.31 -11.85
CA ASN A 54 9.11 3.77 -13.22
C ASN A 54 8.34 5.09 -13.39
N ILE A 55 8.99 6.11 -13.94
CA ILE A 55 8.51 7.51 -13.99
C ILE A 55 7.23 7.66 -14.85
N MET A 56 7.01 6.77 -15.80
CA MET A 56 5.99 6.95 -16.85
C MET A 56 4.54 6.71 -16.35
N TYR A 57 4.36 5.89 -15.31
CA TYR A 57 3.04 5.58 -14.73
C TYR A 57 3.18 5.41 -13.21
N ARG A 58 2.98 6.51 -12.47
CA ARG A 58 3.03 6.53 -11.00
C ARG A 58 1.78 7.18 -10.42
N SER A 59 1.12 6.45 -9.52
CA SER A 59 0.02 6.96 -8.71
C SER A 59 0.50 7.78 -7.50
N THR A 60 1.79 7.70 -7.12
CA THR A 60 2.36 8.35 -5.92
C THR A 60 3.78 8.89 -6.12
N ASP A 61 4.13 9.96 -5.39
CA ASP A 61 5.44 10.62 -5.12
C ASP A 61 6.69 9.71 -5.06
N ASN A 62 6.50 8.44 -4.73
CA ASN A 62 7.56 7.65 -4.15
C ASN A 62 8.53 7.11 -5.23
N SER A 63 9.83 7.27 -4.98
CA SER A 63 10.90 6.73 -5.83
C SER A 63 10.95 5.20 -5.86
N TYR A 64 10.24 4.53 -4.94
CA TYR A 64 10.15 3.08 -4.85
C TYR A 64 8.70 2.61 -4.82
N LYS A 65 8.45 1.43 -5.38
CA LYS A 65 7.19 0.69 -5.28
C LYS A 65 7.40 -0.58 -4.46
N MET A 66 6.35 -0.98 -3.75
CA MET A 66 6.27 -2.29 -3.12
C MET A 66 5.78 -3.31 -4.14
N ALA A 67 6.44 -4.47 -4.23
CA ALA A 67 5.91 -5.60 -4.98
C ALA A 67 5.37 -6.68 -4.02
N LEU A 68 4.20 -7.24 -4.34
CA LEU A 68 3.65 -8.37 -3.60
C LEU A 68 4.22 -9.66 -4.20
N VAL A 69 4.87 -10.46 -3.35
CA VAL A 69 5.44 -11.77 -3.72
C VAL A 69 4.88 -12.86 -2.80
N ASN A 70 5.11 -14.13 -3.13
CA ASN A 70 4.52 -15.26 -2.38
C ASN A 70 4.82 -15.24 -0.87
N ASN A 71 5.96 -14.66 -0.46
CA ASN A 71 6.33 -14.56 0.95
C ASN A 71 5.82 -13.28 1.65
N THR A 72 5.15 -12.38 0.92
CA THR A 72 4.60 -11.16 1.49
C THR A 72 3.43 -11.50 2.42
N THR A 73 3.50 -11.04 3.66
CA THR A 73 2.47 -11.27 4.67
C THR A 73 1.71 -9.97 4.92
N ILE A 74 0.39 -10.00 4.76
CA ILE A 74 -0.51 -8.88 5.05
C ILE A 74 -1.45 -9.31 6.18
N THR A 75 -1.37 -8.65 7.33
CA THR A 75 -2.27 -8.91 8.46
C THR A 75 -3.10 -7.69 8.81
N ARG A 76 -4.26 -7.93 9.41
CA ARG A 76 -5.10 -6.86 9.97
C ARG A 76 -4.31 -6.16 11.08
N SER A 77 -4.36 -4.83 11.10
CA SER A 77 -3.90 -4.08 12.27
C SER A 77 -4.99 -4.02 13.33
N ASN A 78 -4.59 -4.08 14.60
CA ASN A 78 -5.50 -3.85 15.73
C ASN A 78 -5.80 -2.36 15.93
N HIS A 79 -5.17 -1.47 15.15
CA HIS A 79 -5.41 -0.04 15.20
C HIS A 79 -6.75 0.31 14.55
N VAL A 80 -7.68 0.80 15.36
CA VAL A 80 -8.95 1.40 14.94
C VAL A 80 -8.83 2.89 15.22
N ASN A 81 -8.90 3.71 14.16
CA ASN A 81 -9.08 5.14 14.32
C ASN A 81 -10.60 5.38 14.32
N GLU A 82 -11.16 5.72 15.49
CA GLU A 82 -12.61 5.92 15.70
C GLU A 82 -13.09 7.31 15.30
N ASP A 83 -12.17 8.22 14.98
CA ASP A 83 -12.56 9.54 14.55
C ASP A 83 -13.24 9.41 13.18
N MET A 84 -14.43 9.96 13.07
CA MET A 84 -15.27 9.94 11.87
C MET A 84 -15.10 11.22 11.02
N PHE A 85 -14.44 12.23 11.59
CA PHE A 85 -14.23 13.54 10.98
C PHE A 85 -12.77 14.02 11.11
N LEU A 86 -12.30 14.71 10.08
CA LEU A 86 -11.01 15.37 10.06
C LEU A 86 -11.03 16.49 11.11
N ASN A 87 -10.14 16.45 12.11
CA ASN A 87 -9.86 17.62 12.92
C ASN A 87 -9.00 18.56 12.07
N LEU A 88 -9.62 19.66 11.62
CA LEU A 88 -8.99 20.74 10.85
C LEU A 88 -8.19 21.67 11.75
#